data_AF-Q8XC94-F1
#
_entry.id   AF-Q8XC94-F1
#
_cell.length_a   1.000
_cell.length_b   1.000
_cell.length_c   1.000
_cell.angle_alpha   90.00
_cell.angle_beta   90.00
_cell.angle_gamma   90.00
#
_symmetry.space_group_name_H-M   'P 1'
#
loop_
_entity.id
_entity.type
_entity.pdbx_description
1 polymer ?
#
loop_
_entity_poly.entity_id
_entity_poly.type
_entity_poly.pdbx_seq_one_letter_code
_entity_poly.pdbx_strand_id
1 'polypeptide(L)'
;MQEISVPLHQSHGIDVVSFGNSLDDLDCYYLIRAFDSAKSMTAVLDAFYASADWRSGPREDIIGSIENCIKTVISLPSESVKGLRMQS
;
A
#
# COMPACT_ATOMS: atom_id res chain seq x y z
N MET A 1 9.07 7.70 -5.80
CA MET A 1 8.36 7.24 -4.58
C MET A 1 8.45 5.75 -4.30
N GLN A 2 8.52 4.88 -5.31
CA GLN A 2 8.66 3.42 -5.12
C GLN A 2 9.78 3.02 -4.15
N GLU A 3 11.00 3.51 -4.39
CA GLU A 3 12.21 3.19 -3.60
C GLU A 3 12.17 3.64 -2.13
N ILE A 4 11.17 4.42 -1.73
CA ILE A 4 11.04 4.96 -0.37
C ILE A 4 9.79 4.40 0.31
N SER A 5 8.64 4.51 -0.36
CA SER A 5 7.34 4.14 0.22
C SER A 5 7.19 2.63 0.39
N VAL A 6 7.58 1.84 -0.62
CA VAL A 6 7.41 0.37 -0.57
C VAL A 6 8.29 -0.26 0.51
N PRO A 7 9.61 0.04 0.58
CA PRO A 7 10.46 -0.47 1.65
C PRO A 7 9.97 -0.04 3.04
N LEU A 8 9.44 1.18 3.18
CA LEU A 8 8.89 1.67 4.45
C LEU A 8 7.65 0.88 4.90
N HIS A 9 6.74 0.53 3.97
CA HIS A 9 5.61 -0.34 4.32
C HIS A 9 6.11 -1.72 4.79
N GLN A 10 7.06 -2.30 4.04
CA GLN A 10 7.62 -3.62 4.36
C GLN A 10 8.34 -3.65 5.70
N SER A 11 9.09 -2.60 6.06
CA SER A 11 9.78 -2.51 7.36
C SER A 11 8.83 -2.42 8.55
N HIS A 12 7.60 -1.93 8.33
CA HIS A 12 6.51 -1.94 9.31
C HIS A 12 5.68 -3.24 9.28
N GLY A 13 6.16 -4.27 8.59
CA GLY A 13 5.50 -5.58 8.51
C GLY A 13 4.27 -5.62 7.61
N ILE A 14 4.06 -4.60 6.78
CA ILE A 14 2.96 -4.59 5.81
C ILE A 14 3.37 -5.40 4.59
N ASP A 15 2.53 -6.38 4.27
CA ASP A 15 2.68 -7.19 3.08
C ASP A 15 2.23 -6.42 1.83
N VAL A 16 3.19 -5.90 1.07
CA VAL A 16 2.97 -5.25 -0.22
C VAL A 16 2.86 -6.31 -1.32
N VAL A 17 1.67 -6.43 -1.91
CA VAL A 17 1.34 -7.47 -2.91
C VAL A 17 1.76 -7.05 -4.31
N SER A 18 1.35 -5.85 -4.72
CA SER A 18 1.64 -5.29 -6.03
C SER A 18 1.44 -3.78 -5.99
N PHE A 19 2.13 -3.05 -6.85
CA PHE A 19 2.00 -1.60 -6.98
C PHE A 19 2.44 -1.20 -8.39
N GLY A 20 1.98 -0.05 -8.85
CA GLY A 20 2.37 0.48 -10.15
C GLY A 20 1.41 1.56 -10.64
N ASN A 21 1.57 1.92 -11.91
CA ASN A 21 0.65 2.83 -12.59
C ASN A 21 -0.58 2.07 -13.10
N SER A 22 -1.69 2.79 -13.27
CA SER A 22 -2.81 2.30 -14.06
C SER A 22 -2.35 2.09 -15.51
N LEU A 23 -2.98 1.12 -16.19
CA LEU A 23 -2.72 0.86 -17.60
C LEU A 23 -3.35 1.92 -18.51
N ASP A 24 -4.46 2.50 -18.08
CA ASP A 24 -5.26 3.45 -18.88
C ASP A 24 -4.84 4.91 -18.65
N ASP A 25 -4.19 5.20 -17.52
CA ASP A 25 -3.73 6.55 -17.16
C ASP A 25 -2.45 6.48 -16.33
N LEU A 26 -1.35 6.99 -16.88
CA LEU A 26 -0.04 6.95 -16.25
C LEU A 26 0.07 7.90 -15.04
N ASP A 27 -0.85 8.84 -14.86
CA ASP A 27 -0.90 9.67 -13.65
C ASP A 27 -1.68 9.00 -12.50
N CYS A 28 -2.40 7.91 -12.80
CA CYS A 28 -3.05 7.08 -11.80
C CYS A 28 -2.12 5.98 -11.29
N TYR A 29 -2.12 5.75 -9.97
CA TYR A 29 -1.29 4.74 -9.31
C TYR A 29 -2.13 3.82 -8.44
N TYR A 30 -1.65 2.59 -8.24
CA TYR A 30 -2.25 1.64 -7.32
C TYR A 30 -1.22 1.04 -6.36
N LEU A 31 -1.70 0.66 -5.18
CA LEU A 31 -0.96 -0.08 -4.16
C LEU A 31 -1.89 -1.13 -3.55
N ILE A 32 -1.54 -2.42 -3.71
CA ILE A 32 -2.25 -3.55 -3.13
C ILE A 32 -1.45 -4.05 -1.93
N ARG A 33 -2.13 -4.19 -0.80
CA ARG A 33 -1.58 -4.71 0.46
C ARG A 33 -2.47 -5.84 0.96
N ALA A 34 -1.86 -6.86 1.53
CA ALA A 34 -2.58 -7.99 2.12
C ALA A 34 -2.48 -7.96 3.65
N PHE A 35 -3.54 -8.44 4.30
CA PHE A 35 -3.64 -8.55 5.74
C PHE A 35 -4.47 -9.80 6.07
N ASP A 36 -4.16 -10.46 7.19
CA ASP A 36 -4.86 -11.68 7.60
C ASP A 36 -6.36 -11.46 7.86
N SER A 37 -6.75 -10.25 8.27
CA SER A 37 -8.14 -9.88 8.58
C SER A 37 -8.34 -8.37 8.51
N ALA A 38 -9.60 -7.93 8.45
CA ALA A 38 -9.93 -6.51 8.56
C ALA A 38 -9.46 -5.91 9.90
N LYS A 39 -9.50 -6.68 10.99
CA LYS A 39 -9.04 -6.24 12.31
C LYS A 39 -7.53 -6.02 12.34
N SER A 40 -6.74 -6.95 11.78
CA SER A 40 -5.29 -6.78 11.69
C SER A 40 -4.91 -5.65 10.74
N MET A 41 -5.62 -5.49 9.62
CA MET A 41 -5.46 -4.35 8.72
C MET A 41 -5.60 -3.02 9.45
N THR A 42 -6.68 -2.81 10.21
CA THR A 42 -6.88 -1.56 10.96
C THR A 42 -5.75 -1.32 11.95
N ALA A 43 -5.40 -2.32 12.77
CA ALA A 43 -4.36 -2.16 13.79
C ALA A 43 -2.99 -1.83 13.17
N VAL A 44 -2.60 -2.53 12.10
CA VAL A 44 -1.31 -2.32 11.41
C VAL A 44 -1.28 -0.95 10.73
N LEU A 45 -2.35 -0.56 10.02
CA LEU A 45 -2.39 0.72 9.32
C LEU A 45 -2.43 1.91 10.28
N ASP A 46 -3.17 1.81 11.39
CA ASP A 46 -3.22 2.86 12.40
C ASP A 46 -1.84 3.09 13.03
N ALA A 47 -1.13 2.00 13.36
CA ALA A 47 0.25 2.07 13.86
C ALA A 47 1.20 2.67 12.81
N PHE A 48 1.13 2.21 11.56
CA PHE A 48 1.96 2.70 10.46
C PHE A 48 1.79 4.21 10.24
N TYR A 49 0.55 4.68 10.07
CA TYR A 49 0.28 6.11 9.83
C TYR A 49 0.50 6.99 11.07
N ALA A 50 0.56 6.39 12.26
CA ALA A 50 0.98 7.07 13.49
C ALA A 50 2.51 7.14 13.68
N SER A 51 3.28 6.35 12.94
CA SER A 51 4.74 6.27 13.11
C SER A 51 5.46 7.57 12.72
N ALA A 52 6.62 7.80 13.34
CA ALA A 52 7.51 8.90 12.96
C ALA A 52 8.08 8.69 11.55
N ASP A 53 8.43 7.45 11.20
CA ASP A 53 8.98 7.12 9.88
C ASP A 53 8.01 7.49 8.75
N TRP A 54 6.70 7.31 8.93
CA TRP A 54 5.70 7.83 8.00
C TRP A 54 5.59 9.35 8.06
N ARG A 55 5.32 9.91 9.25
CA ARG A 55 4.98 11.32 9.42
C ARG A 55 6.10 12.28 9.03
N SER A 56 7.34 11.91 9.29
CA SER A 56 8.56 12.67 8.98
C SER A 56 9.31 12.13 7.77
N GLY A 57 8.85 11.03 7.18
CA GLY A 57 9.38 10.48 5.94
C GLY A 57 8.53 10.90 4.74
N PRO A 58 8.11 9.96 3.88
CA PRO A 58 7.58 10.28 2.55
C PRO A 58 6.16 10.87 2.53
N ARG A 59 5.54 11.10 3.71
CA ARG A 59 4.12 11.48 3.80
C ARG A 59 3.79 12.74 3.01
N GLU A 60 4.56 13.81 3.18
CA GLU A 60 4.24 15.10 2.55
C GLU A 60 4.34 15.01 1.03
N ASP A 61 5.41 14.39 0.52
CA ASP A 61 5.60 14.18 -0.93
C ASP A 61 4.49 13.32 -1.53
N ILE A 62 4.10 12.23 -0.86
CA ILE A 62 3.04 11.34 -1.35
C ILE A 62 1.69 12.03 -1.30
N ILE A 63 1.28 12.55 -0.14
CA ILE A 63 -0.04 13.15 0.04
C ILE A 63 -0.18 14.42 -0.82
N GLY A 64 0.88 15.22 -0.93
CA GLY A 64 0.90 16.42 -1.77
C GLY A 64 0.77 16.12 -3.26
N SER A 65 1.08 14.90 -3.70
CA SER A 65 0.94 14.46 -5.10
C SER A 65 -0.42 13.82 -5.40
N ILE A 66 -1.28 13.58 -4.41
CA ILE A 66 -2.56 12.90 -4.58
C ILE A 66 -3.67 13.94 -4.64
N GLU A 67 -4.28 14.12 -5.82
CA GLU A 67 -5.50 14.91 -5.95
C GLU A 67 -6.73 14.12 -5.44
N ASN A 68 -6.85 12.86 -5.86
CA ASN A 68 -7.96 11.98 -5.51
C ASN A 68 -7.47 10.58 -5.13
N CYS A 69 -8.12 9.94 -4.16
CA CYS A 69 -7.79 8.58 -3.72
C CYS A 69 -9.06 7.76 -3.46
N ILE A 70 -9.06 6.51 -3.94
CA ILE A 70 -10.10 5.52 -3.65
C ILE A 70 -9.45 4.36 -2.92
N LYS A 71 -10.12 3.88 -1.86
CA LYS A 71 -9.71 2.68 -1.11
C LYS A 71 -10.83 1.64 -1.18
N THR A 72 -10.47 0.44 -1.62
CA THR A 72 -11.36 -0.73 -1.64
C THR A 72 -10.79 -1.82 -0.75
N VAL A 73 -11.66 -2.51 -0.01
CA VAL A 73 -11.30 -3.65 0.84
C VAL A 73 -12.12 -4.85 0.39
N ILE A 74 -11.46 -5.95 0.04
CA ILE A 74 -12.08 -7.19 -0.45
C ILE A 74 -11.52 -8.39 0.31
N SER A 75 -12.37 -9.38 0.56
CA SER A 75 -11.93 -10.68 1.09
C SER A 75 -11.59 -11.61 -0.07
N LEU A 76 -10.38 -12.16 -0.09
CA LEU A 76 -9.88 -13.05 -1.12
C LEU A 76 -9.22 -14.28 -0.48
N PRO A 77 -9.30 -15.46 -1.13
CA PRO A 77 -8.45 -16.60 -0.76
C PRO A 77 -6.96 -16.27 -0.89
N SER A 78 -6.12 -16.92 -0.08
CA SER A 78 -4.66 -16.73 -0.12
C SER A 78 -4.05 -16.99 -1.50
N GLU A 79 -4.57 -17.97 -2.23
CA GLU A 79 -4.11 -18.27 -3.59
C GLU A 79 -4.39 -17.14 -4.58
N SER A 80 -5.53 -16.45 -4.44
CA SER A 80 -5.83 -15.27 -5.26
C SER A 80 -4.88 -14.11 -4.94
N VAL A 81 -4.53 -13.92 -3.67
CA VAL A 81 -3.53 -12.90 -3.26
C VAL A 81 -2.16 -13.23 -3.85
N LYS A 82 -1.74 -14.51 -3.84
CA LYS A 82 -0.50 -14.94 -4.50
C LYS A 82 -0.52 -14.64 -6.00
N GLY A 83 -1.64 -14.90 -6.67
CA GLY A 83 -1.81 -14.61 -8.10
C GLY A 83 -1.71 -13.12 -8.46
N LEU A 84 -1.98 -12.21 -7.51
CA LEU A 84 -1.83 -10.77 -7.71
C LEU A 84 -0.38 -10.28 -7.59
N ARG A 85 0.53 -11.09 -7.04
CA ARG A 85 1.96 -10.77 -7.02
C ARG A 85 2.52 -11.04 -8.41
N MET A 86 2.55 -10.02 -9.23
CA MET A 86 3.11 -10.07 -10.59
C MET A 86 4.54 -10.65 -10.51
N GLN A 87 4.76 -11.84 -11.07
CA GLN A 87 6.10 -12.25 -11.48
C GLN A 87 6.38 -11.45 -12.75
N SER A 88 7.28 -10.46 -12.65
CA SER A 88 7.99 -9.95 -13.82
C SER A 88 9.00 -11.00 -14.27
#